data_AF-A0A557RK62-F1
#
_entry.id   AF-A0A557RK62-F1
#
_cell.length_a   1.000
_cell.length_b   1.000
_cell.length_c   1.000
_cell.angle_alpha   90.00
_cell.angle_beta   90.00
_cell.angle_gamma   90.00
#
_symmetry.space_group_name_H-M   'P 1'
#
loop_
_entity.id
_entity.type
_entity.pdbx_description
1 polymer ?
#
loop_
_entity_poly.entity_id
_entity_poly.type
_entity_poly.pdbx_seq_one_letter_code
_entity_poly.pdbx_strand_id
1 'polypeptide(L)'
;MGRHWRWWVGVPAVALAAVMAGLPVFNGWQAEQTWQHRVEQWQRALSETAGAGATARVVDYQRGLYRASVRTELVLPASMMPPVWRAALGLSAPQPVHWVLEQTLRHGWRGVAFDGHLQPTGALAPVFERLGGDAESISVRGHLGFDTQSIAVRVQQLAGAPDLFELGGLRASTDLRPVAGRPGAAGVWSGDARLVIDALELPDVAPLQGRAVVEFERIDAAALLTLSADQWRPSLAALASESPRLSLAALRLETPQEQGLSGEASLRIRPAMAERLHSGASGMVLWEALRLDTELVIDQALVAVLPGEVRAWLDLGRAFGFLRRRDGDWRLALAVDEGSLRIHGQTPAWAPGG
;
A
#
# COMPACT_ATOMS: atom_id res chain seq x y z
N MET A 1 8.52 -24.43 6.63
CA MET A 1 7.48 -23.46 7.08
C MET A 1 8.18 -22.27 7.72
N GLY A 2 8.34 -21.18 6.97
CA GLY A 2 9.09 -20.02 7.43
C GLY A 2 9.69 -19.29 6.24
N ARG A 3 9.06 -18.16 5.86
CA ARG A 3 9.61 -17.08 5.01
C ARG A 3 8.57 -16.01 4.64
N HIS A 4 7.28 -16.26 4.86
CA HIS A 4 6.21 -15.31 4.52
C HIS A 4 6.21 -14.00 5.31
N TRP A 5 6.94 -13.88 6.43
CA TRP A 5 6.82 -12.74 7.35
C TRP A 5 7.77 -11.56 7.10
N ARG A 6 8.88 -11.74 6.36
CA ARG A 6 9.90 -10.68 6.22
C ARG A 6 9.40 -9.42 5.50
N TRP A 7 8.31 -9.55 4.74
CA TRP A 7 7.61 -8.43 4.11
C TRP A 7 6.53 -7.80 5.00
N TRP A 8 6.02 -8.48 6.03
CA TRP A 8 4.85 -8.02 6.80
C TRP A 8 5.14 -7.03 7.93
N VAL A 9 6.41 -6.70 8.21
CA VAL A 9 6.72 -5.60 9.17
C VAL A 9 7.12 -4.33 8.41
N GLY A 10 7.79 -4.47 7.27
CA GLY A 10 8.13 -3.34 6.39
C GLY A 10 6.96 -2.87 5.52
N VAL A 11 6.13 -3.78 5.00
CA VAL A 11 4.99 -3.41 4.14
C VAL A 11 3.91 -2.64 4.90
N PRO A 12 3.54 -2.94 6.16
CA PRO A 12 2.64 -2.07 6.90
C PRO A 12 3.28 -0.74 7.28
N ALA A 13 4.59 -0.68 7.56
CA ALA A 13 5.28 0.58 7.87
C ALA A 13 5.42 1.49 6.65
N VAL A 14 5.62 0.91 5.46
CA VAL A 14 5.66 1.62 4.17
C VAL A 14 4.25 1.93 3.65
N ALA A 15 3.30 1.00 3.79
CA ALA A 15 1.89 1.26 3.49
C ALA A 15 1.34 2.31 4.46
N LEU A 16 1.80 2.36 5.71
CA LEU A 16 1.50 3.43 6.65
C LEU A 16 2.07 4.75 6.16
N ALA A 17 3.35 4.82 5.78
CA ALA A 17 3.95 6.03 5.23
C ALA A 17 3.28 6.49 3.92
N ALA A 18 2.84 5.55 3.07
CA ALA A 18 2.18 5.80 1.79
C ALA A 18 0.70 6.19 1.93
N VAL A 19 -0.05 5.57 2.86
CA VAL A 19 -1.46 5.87 3.13
C VAL A 19 -1.61 7.16 3.94
N MET A 20 -0.66 7.48 4.83
CA MET A 20 -0.64 8.73 5.60
C MET A 20 -0.31 9.97 4.75
N ALA A 21 0.05 9.79 3.49
CA ALA A 21 0.34 10.84 2.53
C ALA A 21 -0.87 11.24 1.66
N GLY A 22 -2.02 10.58 1.80
CA GLY A 22 -3.22 10.87 1.00
C GLY A 22 -4.11 11.99 1.56
N LEU A 23 -3.61 13.23 1.67
CA LEU A 23 -4.33 14.50 2.02
C LEU A 23 -4.32 14.86 3.51
N PRO A 24 -3.88 16.09 3.86
CA PRO A 24 -4.75 17.28 3.81
C PRO A 24 -4.08 18.60 3.42
N VAL A 25 -4.77 19.40 2.60
CA VAL A 25 -4.61 20.86 2.56
C VAL A 25 -5.95 21.46 2.91
N PHE A 26 -6.05 22.10 4.07
CA PHE A 26 -6.67 23.41 4.27
C PHE A 26 -6.82 23.69 5.79
N ASN A 27 -6.07 24.66 6.30
CA ASN A 27 -6.08 25.18 7.68
C ASN A 27 -5.63 24.21 8.82
N GLY A 28 -4.78 24.70 9.72
CA GLY A 28 -4.12 23.90 10.76
C GLY A 28 -5.05 23.18 11.75
N TRP A 29 -6.31 23.63 11.86
CA TRP A 29 -7.36 22.94 12.62
C TRP A 29 -7.96 21.74 11.87
N GLN A 30 -8.23 21.84 10.56
CA GLN A 30 -8.69 20.68 9.79
C GLN A 30 -7.55 19.68 9.60
N ALA A 31 -6.30 20.13 9.54
CA ALA A 31 -5.13 19.24 9.52
C ALA A 31 -5.06 18.38 10.78
N GLU A 32 -5.26 18.96 11.96
CA GLU A 32 -5.31 18.23 13.23
C GLU A 32 -6.47 17.23 13.28
N GLN A 33 -7.69 17.66 12.92
CA GLN A 33 -8.87 16.79 12.88
C GLN A 33 -8.72 15.65 11.86
N THR A 34 -8.19 15.95 10.68
CA THR A 34 -7.91 14.93 9.66
C THR A 34 -6.86 13.95 10.17
N TRP A 35 -5.81 14.44 10.83
CA TRP A 35 -4.76 13.59 11.38
C TRP A 35 -5.29 12.67 12.48
N GLN A 36 -6.05 13.21 13.44
CA GLN A 36 -6.71 12.42 14.49
C GLN A 36 -7.62 11.36 13.88
N HIS A 37 -8.48 11.74 12.93
CA HIS A 37 -9.38 10.81 12.25
C HIS A 37 -8.64 9.70 11.50
N ARG A 38 -7.52 10.01 10.85
CA ARG A 38 -6.68 9.01 10.16
C ARG A 38 -6.00 8.05 11.14
N VAL A 39 -5.47 8.56 12.25
CA VAL A 39 -4.90 7.68 13.29
C VAL A 39 -5.98 6.80 13.91
N GLU A 40 -7.21 7.29 14.07
CA GLU A 40 -8.35 6.45 14.49
C GLU A 40 -8.76 5.40 13.45
N GLN A 41 -8.74 5.74 12.16
CA GLN A 41 -8.95 4.76 11.08
C GLN A 41 -7.86 3.68 11.11
N TRP A 42 -6.62 4.08 11.38
CA TRP A 42 -5.48 3.16 11.45
C TRP A 42 -5.50 2.29 12.71
N GLN A 43 -5.81 2.85 13.87
CA GLN A 43 -6.07 2.12 15.11
C GLN A 43 -7.05 0.97 14.87
N ARG A 44 -8.15 1.26 14.16
CA ARG A 44 -9.16 0.25 13.82
C ARG A 44 -8.60 -0.81 12.88
N ALA A 45 -8.00 -0.41 11.76
CA ALA A 45 -7.38 -1.33 10.81
C ALA A 45 -6.30 -2.23 11.46
N LEU A 46 -5.48 -1.68 12.35
CA LEU A 46 -4.48 -2.43 13.12
C LEU A 46 -5.15 -3.42 14.06
N SER A 47 -6.15 -2.98 14.82
CA SER A 47 -6.85 -3.88 15.76
C SER A 47 -7.52 -5.06 15.04
N GLU A 48 -7.98 -4.86 13.80
CA GLU A 48 -8.55 -5.90 12.95
C GLU A 48 -7.49 -6.87 12.41
N THR A 49 -6.35 -6.35 11.90
CA THR A 49 -5.31 -7.19 11.28
C THR A 49 -4.39 -7.85 12.30
N ALA A 50 -4.08 -7.16 13.39
CA ALA A 50 -3.09 -7.56 14.38
C ALA A 50 -3.72 -8.01 15.72
N GLY A 51 -5.04 -7.86 15.87
CA GLY A 51 -5.80 -8.22 17.07
C GLY A 51 -5.92 -7.07 18.06
N ALA A 52 -6.78 -7.25 19.07
CA ALA A 52 -7.20 -6.21 20.03
C ALA A 52 -6.07 -5.56 20.85
N GLY A 53 -4.87 -6.15 20.87
CA GLY A 53 -3.69 -5.57 21.53
C GLY A 53 -2.88 -4.62 20.65
N ALA A 54 -3.27 -4.42 19.38
CA ALA A 54 -2.62 -3.48 18.48
C ALA A 54 -3.27 -2.11 18.56
N THR A 55 -2.46 -1.07 18.75
CA THR A 55 -2.96 0.30 18.85
C THR A 55 -2.09 1.29 18.07
N ALA A 56 -2.70 2.32 17.52
CA ALA A 56 -2.07 3.52 17.02
C ALA A 56 -2.78 4.73 17.63
N ARG A 57 -2.03 5.63 18.26
CA ARG A 57 -2.62 6.83 18.88
C ARG A 57 -1.69 8.01 18.78
N VAL A 58 -2.27 9.19 18.59
CA VAL A 58 -1.54 10.45 18.73
C VAL A 58 -1.30 10.66 20.23
N VAL A 59 -0.04 10.74 20.63
CA VAL A 59 0.35 10.97 22.04
C VAL A 59 0.72 12.43 22.29
N ASP A 60 1.19 13.14 21.27
CA ASP A 60 1.44 14.57 21.33
C ASP A 60 1.14 15.22 19.97
N TYR A 61 0.51 16.40 19.99
CA TYR A 61 0.26 17.22 18.81
C TYR A 61 0.48 18.69 19.17
N GLN A 62 1.60 19.24 18.71
CA GLN A 62 1.96 20.63 18.93
C GLN A 62 1.68 21.43 17.67
N ARG A 63 0.68 22.30 17.74
CA ARG A 63 0.25 23.14 16.62
C ARG A 63 0.92 24.51 16.66
N GLY A 64 1.64 24.85 15.61
CA GLY A 64 2.11 26.19 15.30
C GLY A 64 1.39 26.80 14.10
N LEU A 65 1.72 28.06 13.76
CA LEU A 65 1.04 28.81 12.70
C LEU A 65 1.31 28.25 11.28
N TYR A 66 2.51 27.72 11.05
CA TYR A 66 2.95 27.16 9.75
C TYR A 66 3.64 25.79 9.90
N ARG A 67 3.63 25.24 11.10
CA ARG A 67 4.32 24.01 11.47
C ARG A 67 3.49 23.28 12.51
N ALA A 68 3.38 21.96 12.40
CA ALA A 68 2.92 21.10 13.47
C ALA A 68 3.99 20.05 13.78
N SER A 69 4.09 19.64 15.04
CA SER A 69 4.86 18.48 15.45
C SER A 69 3.89 17.44 15.97
N VAL A 70 4.02 16.20 15.51
CA VAL A 70 3.13 15.11 15.88
C VAL A 70 3.94 13.93 16.33
N ARG A 71 3.54 13.35 17.46
CA ARG A 71 4.09 12.11 17.97
C ARG A 71 2.97 11.07 17.99
N THR A 72 3.15 10.01 17.21
CA THR A 72 2.21 8.91 17.11
C THR A 72 2.85 7.66 17.69
N GLU A 73 2.21 7.07 18.70
CA GLU A 73 2.63 5.79 19.28
C GLU A 73 1.89 4.65 18.59
N LEU A 74 2.65 3.64 18.18
CA LEU A 74 2.17 2.37 17.66
C LEU A 74 2.55 1.26 18.63
N VAL A 75 1.57 0.51 19.11
CA VAL A 75 1.76 -0.68 19.94
C VAL A 75 1.32 -1.89 19.13
N LEU A 76 2.19 -2.89 19.02
CA LEU A 76 1.89 -4.16 18.37
C LEU A 76 1.92 -5.28 19.42
N PRO A 77 0.91 -6.17 19.46
CA PRO A 77 0.85 -7.22 20.45
C PRO A 77 2.00 -8.22 20.28
N ALA A 78 2.41 -8.87 21.37
CA ALA A 78 3.50 -9.84 21.36
C ALA A 78 3.25 -11.00 20.36
N SER A 79 1.99 -11.34 20.10
CA SER A 79 1.54 -12.36 19.15
C SER A 79 1.93 -12.05 17.69
N MET A 80 2.13 -10.79 17.34
CA MET A 80 2.61 -10.39 16.02
C MET A 80 4.08 -10.76 15.80
N MET A 81 4.80 -11.14 16.86
CA MET A 81 6.20 -11.54 16.78
C MET A 81 6.36 -13.01 17.18
N PRO A 82 6.73 -13.89 16.23
CA PRO A 82 6.86 -15.32 16.53
C PRO A 82 7.87 -15.59 17.65
N PRO A 83 7.67 -16.61 18.50
CA PRO A 83 8.54 -16.92 19.64
C PRO A 83 10.03 -17.07 19.28
N VAL A 84 10.33 -17.65 18.11
CA VAL A 84 11.71 -17.82 17.61
C VAL A 84 12.40 -16.47 17.39
N TRP A 85 11.67 -15.46 16.93
CA TRP A 85 12.21 -14.12 16.72
C TRP A 85 12.37 -13.37 18.03
N ARG A 86 11.44 -13.55 18.97
CA ARG A 86 11.61 -13.02 20.32
C ARG A 86 12.89 -13.54 20.96
N ALA A 87 13.14 -14.85 20.83
CA ALA A 87 14.38 -15.46 21.31
C ALA A 87 15.62 -14.90 20.58
N ALA A 88 15.57 -14.77 19.25
CA ALA A 88 16.68 -14.22 18.46
C ALA A 88 17.00 -12.75 18.79
N LEU A 89 15.99 -11.95 19.12
CA LEU A 89 16.13 -10.56 19.55
C LEU A 89 16.43 -10.43 21.06
N GLY A 90 16.50 -11.53 21.81
CA GLY A 90 16.73 -11.53 23.25
C GLY A 90 15.55 -10.99 24.08
N LEU A 91 14.33 -11.07 23.56
CA LEU A 91 13.11 -10.61 24.21
C LEU A 91 12.49 -11.72 25.07
N SER A 92 12.81 -11.72 26.36
CA SER A 92 12.53 -12.83 27.29
C SER A 92 11.06 -12.99 27.71
N ALA A 93 10.25 -11.92 27.66
CA ALA A 93 8.84 -11.93 28.06
C ALA A 93 7.94 -11.59 26.86
N PRO A 94 6.70 -12.11 26.74
CA PRO A 94 5.76 -11.79 25.68
C PRO A 94 5.15 -10.39 25.89
N GLN A 95 5.99 -9.37 25.72
CA GLN A 95 5.60 -7.96 25.82
C GLN A 95 5.23 -7.39 24.44
N PRO A 96 4.27 -6.46 24.39
CA PRO A 96 4.01 -5.67 23.20
C PRO A 96 5.27 -4.97 22.71
N VAL A 97 5.30 -4.72 21.41
CA VAL A 97 6.33 -3.94 20.76
C VAL A 97 5.81 -2.52 20.60
N HIS A 98 6.59 -1.55 21.06
CA HIS A 98 6.24 -0.15 20.94
C HIS A 98 7.11 0.51 19.89
N TRP A 99 6.49 1.35 19.07
CA TRP A 99 7.12 2.20 18.09
C TRP A 99 6.59 3.62 18.26
N VAL A 100 7.46 4.59 18.03
CA VAL A 100 7.09 6.00 18.04
C VAL A 100 7.48 6.59 16.70
N LEU A 101 6.49 7.17 16.03
CA LEU A 101 6.68 7.99 14.85
C LEU A 101 6.65 9.45 15.29
N GLU A 102 7.79 10.13 15.17
CA GLU A 102 7.91 11.57 15.39
C GLU A 102 7.94 12.27 14.05
N GLN A 103 7.02 13.20 13.81
CA GLN A 103 6.86 13.89 12.53
C GLN A 103 6.75 15.39 12.72
N THR A 104 7.52 16.14 11.94
CA THR A 104 7.31 17.55 11.70
C THR A 104 6.54 17.74 10.39
N LEU A 105 5.42 18.45 10.48
CA LEU A 105 4.62 18.89 9.34
C LEU A 105 4.86 20.39 9.12
N ARG A 106 5.14 20.81 7.89
CA ARG A 106 5.21 22.22 7.48
C ARG A 106 4.13 22.46 6.44
N HIS A 107 3.18 23.32 6.75
CA HIS A 107 2.01 23.54 5.91
C HIS A 107 1.94 24.98 5.39
N GLY A 108 1.51 25.13 4.14
CA GLY A 108 1.33 26.42 3.49
C GLY A 108 0.43 26.33 2.26
N TRP A 109 0.37 27.41 1.49
CA TRP A 109 -0.51 27.48 0.31
C TRP A 109 -0.16 26.47 -0.80
N ARG A 110 1.08 25.96 -0.83
CA ARG A 110 1.53 24.96 -1.82
C ARG A 110 1.28 23.52 -1.41
N GLY A 111 0.85 23.28 -0.17
CA GLY A 111 0.73 21.94 0.38
C GLY A 111 1.41 21.75 1.73
N VAL A 112 1.65 20.49 2.08
CA VAL A 112 2.27 20.07 3.34
C VAL A 112 3.56 19.30 3.06
N ALA A 113 4.69 19.79 3.54
CA ALA A 113 5.91 18.99 3.63
C ALA A 113 5.94 18.28 4.97
N PHE A 114 6.37 17.02 4.98
CA PHE A 114 6.53 16.25 6.21
C PHE A 114 7.90 15.61 6.26
N ASP A 115 8.41 15.48 7.48
CA ASP A 115 9.69 14.84 7.78
C ASP A 115 9.55 14.16 9.14
N GLY A 116 10.03 12.93 9.27
CA GLY A 116 9.87 12.19 10.49
C GLY A 116 10.63 10.89 10.55
N HIS A 117 10.63 10.33 11.74
CA HIS A 117 11.48 9.22 12.13
C HIS A 117 10.68 8.19 12.92
N LEU A 118 10.88 6.92 12.60
CA LEU A 118 10.23 5.82 13.29
C LEU A 118 11.25 5.08 14.15
N GLN A 119 11.02 5.04 15.46
CA GLN A 119 11.94 4.43 16.41
C GLN A 119 11.23 3.42 17.30
N PRO A 120 11.85 2.27 17.61
CA PRO A 120 11.29 1.36 18.59
C PRO A 120 11.52 1.91 19.99
N THR A 121 10.56 1.67 20.89
CA THR A 121 10.68 2.01 22.31
C THR A 121 10.50 0.77 23.18
N GLY A 122 10.79 0.91 24.48
CA GLY A 122 10.70 -0.20 25.43
C GLY A 122 11.71 -1.31 25.13
N ALA A 123 11.25 -2.57 25.11
CA ALA A 123 12.12 -3.74 25.02
C ALA A 123 12.88 -3.87 23.68
N LEU A 124 12.39 -3.24 22.60
CA LEU A 124 13.07 -3.25 21.31
C LEU A 124 14.16 -2.18 21.16
N ALA A 125 14.08 -1.07 21.89
CA ALA A 125 15.08 0.01 21.81
C ALA A 125 16.54 -0.48 21.99
N PRO A 126 16.89 -1.23 23.05
CA PRO A 126 18.28 -1.69 23.24
C PRO A 126 18.71 -2.78 22.25
N VAL A 127 17.76 -3.45 21.59
CA VAL A 127 18.05 -4.39 20.51
C VAL A 127 18.37 -3.61 19.24
N PHE A 128 17.53 -2.63 18.92
CA PHE A 128 17.71 -1.75 17.77
C PHE A 128 19.05 -1.01 17.82
N GLU A 129 19.38 -0.40 18.97
CA GLU A 129 20.68 0.27 19.19
C GLU A 129 21.87 -0.70 19.04
N ARG A 130 21.75 -1.93 19.55
CA ARG A 130 22.81 -2.95 19.43
C ARG A 130 23.05 -3.38 18.00
N LEU A 131 22.00 -3.38 17.18
CA LEU A 131 22.11 -3.62 15.74
C LEU A 131 22.59 -2.36 14.99
N GLY A 132 23.07 -1.32 15.69
CA GLY A 132 23.56 -0.08 15.10
C GLY A 132 22.46 0.88 14.66
N GLY A 133 21.23 0.66 15.09
CA GLY A 133 20.09 1.52 14.79
C GLY A 133 20.05 2.76 15.66
N ASP A 134 19.58 3.86 15.09
CA ASP A 134 19.44 5.17 15.70
C ASP A 134 18.16 5.88 15.23
N ALA A 135 18.02 7.15 15.61
CA ALA A 135 16.87 7.96 15.24
C ALA A 135 16.66 8.09 13.72
N GLU A 136 17.72 8.04 12.93
CA GLU A 136 17.69 8.25 11.48
C GLU A 136 17.52 6.94 10.69
N SER A 137 17.69 5.81 11.38
CA SER A 137 17.68 4.49 10.79
C SER A 137 16.36 4.13 10.11
N ILE A 138 15.24 4.75 10.48
CA ILE A 138 14.00 4.68 9.71
C ILE A 138 13.45 6.10 9.57
N SER A 139 13.56 6.68 8.39
CA SER A 139 13.06 8.03 8.10
C SER A 139 12.00 8.02 7.00
N VAL A 140 11.02 8.91 7.17
CA VAL A 140 9.87 9.10 6.27
C VAL A 140 9.73 10.58 6.02
N ARG A 141 9.86 10.98 4.76
CA ARG A 141 9.84 12.38 4.34
C ARG A 141 9.09 12.55 3.04
N GLY A 142 8.52 13.72 2.82
CA GLY A 142 7.70 13.92 1.63
C GLY A 142 7.06 15.29 1.52
N HIS A 143 6.31 15.47 0.44
CA HIS A 143 5.55 16.67 0.16
C HIS A 143 4.20 16.32 -0.44
N LEU A 144 3.15 16.98 0.04
CA LEU A 144 1.77 16.78 -0.40
C LEU A 144 1.24 18.12 -0.91
N GLY A 145 1.39 18.37 -2.21
CA GLY A 145 0.79 19.48 -2.92
C GLY A 145 -0.54 19.11 -3.57
N PHE A 146 -1.20 20.09 -4.17
CA PHE A 146 -2.45 19.88 -4.92
C PHE A 146 -2.24 19.01 -6.16
N ASP A 147 -1.14 19.25 -6.90
CA ASP A 147 -0.86 18.59 -8.18
C ASP A 147 0.20 17.49 -8.05
N THR A 148 1.05 17.57 -7.03
CA THR A 148 2.20 16.68 -6.85
C THR A 148 2.32 16.24 -5.41
N GLN A 149 2.51 14.94 -5.22
CA GLN A 149 2.72 14.28 -3.96
C GLN A 149 4.03 13.49 -4.06
N SER A 150 4.83 13.49 -3.00
CA SER A 150 6.06 12.73 -2.94
C SER A 150 6.28 12.17 -1.55
N ILE A 151 6.86 10.98 -1.50
CA ILE A 151 7.18 10.25 -0.29
C ILE A 151 8.50 9.52 -0.53
N ALA A 152 9.41 9.61 0.41
CA ALA A 152 10.60 8.78 0.48
C ALA A 152 10.63 8.10 1.84
N VAL A 153 10.85 6.79 1.82
CA VAL A 153 11.03 5.98 3.03
C VAL A 153 12.40 5.36 2.96
N ARG A 154 13.25 5.70 3.93
CA ARG A 154 14.60 5.14 4.04
C ARG A 154 14.68 4.28 5.28
N VAL A 155 15.23 3.08 5.10
CA VAL A 155 15.54 2.14 6.18
C VAL A 155 17.04 1.85 6.09
N GLN A 156 17.79 2.27 7.09
CA GLN A 156 19.22 2.02 7.17
C GLN A 156 19.48 0.54 7.49
N GLN A 157 20.57 0.02 6.94
CA GLN A 157 21.05 -1.32 7.24
C GLN A 157 21.45 -1.43 8.71
N LEU A 158 20.84 -2.38 9.42
CA LEU A 158 21.18 -2.73 10.79
C LEU A 158 22.13 -3.93 10.81
N ALA A 159 23.16 -3.90 11.64
CA ALA A 159 24.14 -4.97 11.78
C ALA A 159 23.47 -6.31 12.12
N GLY A 160 23.64 -7.32 11.25
CA GLY A 160 23.06 -8.65 11.45
C GLY A 160 21.57 -8.79 11.05
N ALA A 161 20.93 -7.72 10.59
CA ALA A 161 19.63 -7.80 9.91
C ALA A 161 19.84 -7.94 8.39
N PRO A 162 19.05 -8.77 7.68
CA PRO A 162 19.09 -8.79 6.23
C PRO A 162 18.54 -7.47 5.68
N ASP A 163 19.09 -7.03 4.54
CA ASP A 163 18.56 -5.88 3.81
C ASP A 163 17.06 -6.09 3.53
N LEU A 164 16.24 -5.09 3.83
CA LEU A 164 14.79 -5.16 3.63
C LEU A 164 14.42 -4.56 2.27
N PHE A 165 14.65 -3.25 2.11
CA PHE A 165 14.56 -2.46 0.87
C PHE A 165 14.91 -0.99 1.18
N GLU A 166 15.34 -0.21 0.20
CA GLU A 166 15.35 1.27 0.25
C GLU A 166 14.44 1.83 -0.85
N LEU A 167 13.52 2.75 -0.50
CA LEU A 167 12.71 3.47 -1.47
C LEU A 167 13.26 4.90 -1.62
N GLY A 168 14.14 5.09 -2.61
CA GLY A 168 14.85 6.34 -2.88
C GLY A 168 13.96 7.51 -3.32
N GLY A 169 12.69 7.24 -3.60
CA GLY A 169 11.67 8.25 -3.83
C GLY A 169 10.48 7.71 -4.61
N LEU A 170 9.28 8.06 -4.18
CA LEU A 170 8.03 7.84 -4.88
C LEU A 170 7.37 9.19 -5.08
N ARG A 171 7.05 9.52 -6.34
CA ARG A 171 6.29 10.72 -6.70
C ARG A 171 4.99 10.29 -7.33
N ALA A 172 3.88 10.83 -6.83
CA ALA A 172 2.58 10.71 -7.44
C ALA A 172 2.12 12.09 -7.91
N SER A 173 1.58 12.20 -9.11
CA SER A 173 0.83 13.38 -9.55
C SER A 173 -0.55 12.94 -9.99
N THR A 174 -1.54 13.80 -9.79
CA THR A 174 -2.93 13.46 -10.08
C THR A 174 -3.59 14.60 -10.83
N ASP A 175 -4.23 14.31 -11.97
CA ASP A 175 -5.16 15.22 -12.62
C ASP A 175 -6.58 14.78 -12.26
N LEU A 176 -7.33 15.65 -11.57
CA LEU A 176 -8.67 15.37 -11.06
C LEU A 176 -9.70 16.26 -11.73
N ARG A 177 -10.77 15.65 -12.24
CA ARG A 177 -11.90 16.35 -12.86
C ARG A 177 -13.20 15.95 -12.18
N PRO A 178 -13.99 16.90 -11.66
CA PRO A 178 -15.29 16.57 -11.10
C PRO A 178 -16.24 16.17 -12.23
N VAL A 179 -16.91 15.04 -12.08
CA VAL A 179 -18.00 14.56 -12.96
C VAL A 179 -19.35 15.04 -12.43
N ALA A 180 -19.53 14.96 -11.11
CA ALA A 180 -20.71 15.46 -10.40
C ALA A 180 -20.33 15.87 -8.98
N GLY A 181 -21.06 16.85 -8.42
CA GLY A 181 -20.70 17.51 -7.16
C GLY A 181 -19.90 18.79 -7.37
N ARG A 182 -19.74 19.60 -6.31
CA ARG A 182 -18.99 20.86 -6.39
C ARG A 182 -17.49 20.60 -6.24
N PRO A 183 -16.62 21.29 -6.99
CA PRO A 183 -15.18 21.30 -6.71
C PRO A 183 -14.94 21.65 -5.23
N GLY A 184 -14.19 20.82 -4.50
CA GLY A 184 -13.92 21.00 -3.07
C GLY A 184 -14.94 20.39 -2.10
N ALA A 185 -15.95 19.68 -2.58
CA ALA A 185 -16.82 18.81 -1.77
C ALA A 185 -16.67 17.34 -2.19
N ALA A 186 -17.06 16.40 -1.32
CA ALA A 186 -17.19 15.00 -1.72
C ALA A 186 -18.16 14.89 -2.90
N GLY A 187 -17.72 14.24 -3.97
CA GLY A 187 -18.41 14.16 -5.26
C GLY A 187 -17.88 12.99 -6.07
N VAL A 188 -18.36 12.87 -7.30
CA VAL A 188 -17.94 11.82 -8.24
C VAL A 188 -16.85 12.40 -9.16
N TRP A 189 -15.71 11.73 -9.21
CA TRP A 189 -14.50 12.22 -9.88
C TRP A 189 -14.03 11.27 -10.97
N SER A 190 -13.42 11.83 -12.02
CA SER A 190 -12.62 11.09 -12.99
C SER A 190 -11.28 11.77 -13.14
N GLY A 191 -10.26 11.02 -13.54
CA GLY A 191 -8.91 11.56 -13.59
C GLY A 191 -7.87 10.51 -13.91
N ASP A 192 -6.63 10.93 -13.80
CA ASP A 192 -5.48 10.05 -13.87
C ASP A 192 -4.52 10.33 -12.71
N ALA A 193 -3.92 9.27 -12.18
CA ALA A 193 -2.84 9.33 -11.20
C ALA A 193 -1.58 8.74 -11.84
N ARG A 194 -0.53 9.53 -11.94
CA ARG A 194 0.80 9.12 -12.43
C ARG A 194 1.70 8.88 -11.25
N LEU A 195 2.16 7.65 -11.10
CA LEU A 195 3.19 7.26 -10.15
C LEU A 195 4.53 7.21 -10.87
N VAL A 196 5.57 7.74 -10.25
CA VAL A 196 6.97 7.62 -10.65
C VAL A 196 7.74 7.11 -9.43
N ILE A 197 8.46 6.01 -9.63
CA ILE A 197 9.36 5.41 -8.65
C ILE A 197 10.77 5.77 -9.11
N ASP A 198 11.42 6.67 -8.37
CA ASP A 198 12.76 7.15 -8.72
C ASP A 198 13.81 6.06 -8.49
N ALA A 199 13.70 5.34 -7.37
CA ALA A 199 14.53 4.17 -7.07
C ALA A 199 13.82 3.28 -6.03
N LEU A 200 13.74 2.00 -6.32
CA LEU A 200 13.37 0.92 -5.41
C LEU A 200 14.55 -0.05 -5.36
N GLU A 201 15.30 0.02 -4.28
CA GLU A 201 16.46 -0.85 -4.03
C GLU A 201 15.98 -2.09 -3.28
N LEU A 202 16.20 -3.25 -3.90
CA LEU A 202 15.96 -4.54 -3.30
C LEU A 202 17.31 -5.22 -3.02
N PRO A 203 17.42 -6.06 -1.98
CA PRO A 203 18.65 -6.79 -1.69
C PRO A 203 19.11 -7.60 -2.89
N ASP A 204 20.40 -7.49 -3.24
CA ASP A 204 21.03 -8.23 -4.34
C ASP A 204 20.41 -8.00 -5.74
N VAL A 205 19.61 -6.94 -5.92
CA VAL A 205 19.03 -6.54 -7.22
C VAL A 205 19.47 -5.12 -7.56
N ALA A 206 19.73 -4.87 -8.85
CA ALA A 206 19.94 -3.51 -9.32
C ALA A 206 18.71 -2.62 -8.99
N PRO A 207 18.90 -1.35 -8.60
CA PRO A 207 17.79 -0.44 -8.27
C PRO A 207 16.74 -0.41 -9.38
N LEU A 208 15.48 -0.56 -9.01
CA LEU A 208 14.37 -0.51 -9.94
C LEU A 208 13.82 0.91 -10.02
N GLN A 209 13.68 1.44 -11.22
CA GLN A 209 12.95 2.67 -11.52
C GLN A 209 11.62 2.31 -12.17
N GLY A 210 10.60 3.11 -11.97
CA GLY A 210 9.28 2.74 -12.47
C GLY A 210 8.33 3.90 -12.69
N ARG A 211 7.28 3.59 -13.43
CA ARG A 211 6.14 4.45 -13.66
C ARG A 211 4.87 3.62 -13.68
N ALA A 212 3.79 4.20 -13.19
CA ALA A 212 2.46 3.65 -13.36
C ALA A 212 1.50 4.79 -13.69
N VAL A 213 0.54 4.54 -14.57
CA VAL A 213 -0.57 5.48 -14.80
C VAL A 213 -1.84 4.74 -14.45
N VAL A 214 -2.60 5.29 -13.51
CA VAL A 214 -3.90 4.80 -13.10
C VAL A 214 -4.95 5.81 -13.52
N GLU A 215 -5.69 5.50 -14.57
CA GLU A 215 -6.87 6.24 -14.99
C GLU A 215 -8.07 5.74 -14.20
N PHE A 216 -8.96 6.65 -13.83
CA PHE A 216 -10.19 6.29 -13.15
C PHE A 216 -11.36 7.14 -13.62
N GLU A 217 -12.52 6.50 -13.69
CA GLU A 217 -13.78 7.15 -14.02
C GLU A 217 -14.78 6.92 -12.90
N ARG A 218 -15.53 7.98 -12.58
CA ARG A 218 -16.70 7.94 -11.71
C ARG A 218 -16.45 7.36 -10.32
N ILE A 219 -15.37 7.79 -9.67
CA ILE A 219 -15.06 7.42 -8.30
C ILE A 219 -15.76 8.39 -7.35
N ASP A 220 -16.66 7.88 -6.51
CA ASP A 220 -17.21 8.62 -5.37
C ASP A 220 -16.10 8.79 -4.31
N ALA A 221 -15.63 10.02 -4.14
CA ALA A 221 -14.55 10.32 -3.21
C ALA A 221 -14.95 10.13 -1.74
N ALA A 222 -16.20 10.41 -1.35
CA ALA A 222 -16.65 10.15 0.03
C ALA A 222 -16.69 8.64 0.30
N ALA A 223 -17.20 7.87 -0.65
CA ALA A 223 -17.26 6.43 -0.53
C ALA A 223 -15.85 5.80 -0.49
N LEU A 224 -14.91 6.30 -1.31
CA LEU A 224 -13.51 5.87 -1.26
C LEU A 224 -12.85 6.21 0.10
N LEU A 225 -13.09 7.41 0.62
CA LEU A 225 -12.49 7.87 1.88
C LEU A 225 -13.05 7.16 3.12
N THR A 226 -14.27 6.64 3.03
CA THR A 226 -14.93 5.89 4.12
C THR A 226 -14.74 4.38 4.00
N LEU A 227 -14.23 3.89 2.87
CA LEU A 227 -13.92 2.48 2.64
C LEU A 227 -12.91 1.99 3.70
N SER A 228 -13.41 1.17 4.62
CA SER A 228 -12.70 0.59 5.76
C SER A 228 -13.26 -0.80 6.03
N ALA A 229 -12.54 -1.70 6.71
CA ALA A 229 -13.05 -3.07 6.88
C ALA A 229 -14.32 -3.17 7.76
N ASP A 230 -14.60 -2.16 8.59
CA ASP A 230 -15.85 -2.05 9.34
C ASP A 230 -17.05 -1.56 8.49
N GLN A 231 -16.79 -0.65 7.54
CA GLN A 231 -17.83 0.00 6.73
C GLN A 231 -17.69 -0.32 5.24
N TRP A 232 -16.98 -1.41 4.92
CA TRP A 232 -16.63 -1.71 3.53
C TRP A 232 -17.88 -1.92 2.69
N ARG A 233 -18.92 -2.54 3.26
CA ARG A 233 -20.14 -2.85 2.52
C ARG A 233 -20.91 -1.61 2.06
N PRO A 234 -21.31 -0.67 2.93
CA PRO A 234 -21.98 0.55 2.48
C PRO A 234 -21.08 1.43 1.60
N SER A 235 -19.80 1.58 1.93
CA SER A 235 -18.86 2.37 1.12
C SER A 235 -18.62 1.74 -0.27
N LEU A 236 -18.45 0.41 -0.34
CA LEU A 236 -18.31 -0.29 -1.61
C LEU A 236 -19.61 -0.28 -2.41
N ALA A 237 -20.77 -0.32 -1.77
CA ALA A 237 -22.06 -0.20 -2.44
C ALA A 237 -22.25 1.20 -3.04
N ALA A 238 -21.86 2.25 -2.31
CA ALA A 238 -21.86 3.63 -2.81
C ALA A 238 -20.88 3.79 -3.99
N LEU A 239 -19.64 3.28 -3.86
CA LEU A 239 -18.69 3.24 -4.98
C LEU A 239 -19.27 2.50 -6.19
N ALA A 240 -19.79 1.29 -5.98
CA ALA A 240 -20.32 0.45 -7.05
C ALA A 240 -21.54 1.08 -7.77
N SER A 241 -22.34 1.87 -7.06
CA SER A 241 -23.51 2.55 -7.63
C SER A 241 -23.11 3.51 -8.75
N GLU A 242 -21.93 4.11 -8.65
CA GLU A 242 -21.37 5.00 -9.67
C GLU A 242 -20.77 4.28 -10.87
N SER A 243 -20.73 2.94 -10.85
CA SER A 243 -20.14 2.09 -11.90
C SER A 243 -18.70 2.46 -12.25
N PRO A 244 -17.79 2.52 -11.26
CA PRO A 244 -16.46 3.04 -11.45
C PRO A 244 -15.66 2.17 -12.40
N ARG A 245 -14.74 2.81 -13.09
CA ARG A 245 -13.73 2.16 -13.92
C ARG A 245 -12.37 2.58 -13.45
N LEU A 246 -11.46 1.62 -13.36
CA LEU A 246 -10.06 1.82 -13.05
C LEU A 246 -9.25 1.18 -14.18
N SER A 247 -8.24 1.87 -14.67
CA SER A 247 -7.32 1.35 -15.68
C SER A 247 -5.89 1.65 -15.26
N LEU A 248 -5.10 0.62 -15.01
CA LEU A 248 -3.65 0.71 -14.98
C LEU A 248 -3.16 0.67 -16.44
N ALA A 249 -2.93 1.83 -17.04
CA ALA A 249 -2.67 1.96 -18.47
C ALA A 249 -1.19 1.76 -18.85
N ALA A 250 -0.26 1.96 -17.91
CA ALA A 250 1.17 1.92 -18.21
C ALA A 250 2.04 1.62 -16.97
N LEU A 251 1.94 0.41 -16.41
CA LEU A 251 2.90 -0.04 -15.40
C LEU A 251 4.21 -0.43 -16.07
N ARG A 252 5.32 0.13 -15.59
CA ARG A 252 6.69 -0.30 -15.89
C ARG A 252 7.53 -0.16 -14.64
N LEU A 253 8.29 -1.20 -14.30
CA LEU A 253 9.28 -1.17 -13.24
C LEU A 253 10.49 -1.95 -13.72
N GLU A 254 11.63 -1.29 -13.88
CA GLU A 254 12.79 -1.82 -14.60
C GLU A 254 14.11 -1.39 -13.95
N THR A 255 15.18 -2.14 -14.20
CA THR A 255 16.55 -1.76 -13.84
C THR A 255 17.09 -0.70 -14.82
N PRO A 256 18.27 -0.11 -14.57
CA PRO A 256 18.92 0.78 -15.54
C PRO A 256 19.26 0.11 -16.88
N GLN A 257 19.26 -1.22 -16.94
CA GLN A 257 19.45 -2.01 -18.17
C GLN A 257 18.12 -2.32 -18.89
N GLU A 258 17.03 -1.63 -18.53
CA GLU A 258 15.68 -1.79 -19.11
C GLU A 258 15.09 -3.19 -18.92
N GLN A 259 15.57 -3.93 -17.91
CA GLN A 259 15.06 -5.25 -17.55
C GLN A 259 14.05 -5.09 -16.42
N GLY A 260 12.83 -5.56 -16.62
CA GLY A 260 11.76 -5.17 -15.72
C GLY A 260 10.52 -6.05 -15.76
N LEU A 261 9.48 -5.50 -15.14
CA LEU A 261 8.11 -5.90 -15.32
C LEU A 261 7.34 -4.75 -15.96
N SER A 262 6.37 -5.10 -16.79
CA SER A 262 5.41 -4.15 -17.34
C SER A 262 4.03 -4.76 -17.31
N GLY A 263 3.00 -3.93 -17.28
CA GLY A 263 1.66 -4.44 -17.29
C GLY A 263 0.58 -3.40 -17.47
N GLU A 264 -0.60 -3.92 -17.72
CA GLU A 264 -1.83 -3.17 -17.81
C GLU A 264 -2.93 -3.94 -17.08
N ALA A 265 -3.89 -3.22 -16.54
CA ALA A 265 -5.06 -3.81 -15.94
C ALA A 265 -6.26 -2.90 -16.13
N SER A 266 -7.43 -3.45 -16.38
CA SER A 266 -8.68 -2.71 -16.37
C SER A 266 -9.66 -3.38 -15.43
N LEU A 267 -10.28 -2.60 -14.55
CA LEU A 267 -11.32 -3.04 -13.65
C LEU A 267 -12.56 -2.19 -13.89
N ARG A 268 -13.71 -2.85 -14.07
CA ARG A 268 -15.02 -2.23 -14.12
C ARG A 268 -15.91 -2.87 -13.07
N ILE A 269 -16.50 -2.04 -12.22
CA ILE A 269 -17.50 -2.47 -11.26
C ILE A 269 -18.88 -2.16 -11.86
N ARG A 270 -19.74 -3.17 -11.94
CA ARG A 270 -21.12 -3.02 -12.45
C ARG A 270 -22.05 -2.54 -11.33
N PRO A 271 -23.12 -1.78 -11.64
CA PRO A 271 -24.09 -1.34 -10.65
C PRO A 271 -24.76 -2.49 -9.88
N ALA A 272 -24.89 -3.67 -10.51
CA ALA A 272 -25.38 -4.88 -9.87
C ALA A 272 -24.60 -5.26 -8.60
N MET A 273 -23.34 -4.82 -8.46
CA MET A 273 -22.56 -5.01 -7.24
C MET A 273 -23.19 -4.25 -6.07
N ALA A 274 -23.67 -3.02 -6.29
CA ALA A 274 -24.32 -2.24 -5.26
C ALA A 274 -25.60 -2.94 -4.79
N GLU A 275 -26.46 -3.40 -5.70
CA GLU A 275 -27.69 -4.13 -5.36
C GLU A 275 -27.39 -5.37 -4.50
N ARG A 276 -26.38 -6.16 -4.89
CA ARG A 276 -25.93 -7.34 -4.17
C ARG A 276 -25.38 -6.99 -2.78
N LEU A 277 -24.62 -5.91 -2.66
CA LEU A 277 -24.10 -5.45 -1.37
C LEU A 277 -25.23 -4.99 -0.44
N HIS A 278 -26.23 -4.26 -0.97
CA HIS A 278 -27.42 -3.86 -0.21
C HIS A 278 -28.26 -5.08 0.22
N SER A 279 -28.33 -6.13 -0.61
CA SER A 279 -29.02 -7.39 -0.27
C SER A 279 -28.21 -8.30 0.66
N GLY A 280 -27.03 -7.87 1.09
CA GLY A 280 -26.21 -8.57 2.06
C GLY A 280 -25.20 -9.58 1.49
N ALA A 281 -25.01 -9.61 0.17
CA ALA A 281 -24.15 -10.56 -0.51
C ALA A 281 -22.65 -10.33 -0.23
N SER A 282 -21.84 -11.39 -0.31
CA SER A 282 -20.39 -11.36 -0.09
C SER A 282 -19.69 -12.52 -0.82
N GLY A 283 -18.36 -12.43 -0.96
CA GLY A 283 -17.55 -13.48 -1.57
C GLY A 283 -17.73 -13.57 -3.09
N MET A 284 -17.76 -14.78 -3.64
CA MET A 284 -17.73 -15.03 -5.09
C MET A 284 -18.90 -14.42 -5.86
N VAL A 285 -20.07 -14.24 -5.24
CA VAL A 285 -21.20 -13.58 -5.89
C VAL A 285 -20.90 -12.11 -6.21
N LEU A 286 -20.01 -11.43 -5.48
CA LEU A 286 -19.59 -10.08 -5.88
C LEU A 286 -18.72 -10.11 -7.15
N TRP A 287 -18.00 -11.21 -7.39
CA TRP A 287 -17.15 -11.36 -8.58
C TRP A 287 -17.92 -11.44 -9.90
N GLU A 288 -19.22 -11.72 -9.88
CA GLU A 288 -20.00 -11.66 -11.12
C GLU A 288 -20.37 -10.22 -11.51
N ALA A 289 -20.30 -9.30 -10.56
CA ALA A 289 -20.56 -7.88 -10.80
C ALA A 289 -19.27 -7.09 -11.09
N LEU A 290 -18.14 -7.76 -11.32
CA LEU A 290 -16.90 -7.13 -11.79
C LEU A 290 -16.48 -7.68 -13.14
N ARG A 291 -15.80 -6.82 -13.89
CA ARG A 291 -14.98 -7.22 -15.03
C ARG A 291 -13.55 -6.77 -14.76
N LEU A 292 -12.62 -7.70 -14.76
CA LEU A 292 -11.20 -7.45 -14.60
C LEU A 292 -10.49 -8.03 -15.82
N ASP A 293 -9.66 -7.24 -16.49
CA ASP A 293 -8.73 -7.72 -17.51
C ASP A 293 -7.32 -7.29 -17.04
N THR A 294 -6.32 -8.16 -17.07
CA THR A 294 -4.97 -7.86 -16.58
C THR A 294 -3.94 -8.59 -17.43
N GLU A 295 -2.94 -7.86 -17.90
CA GLU A 295 -1.75 -8.41 -18.54
C GLU A 295 -0.50 -7.91 -17.81
N LEU A 296 0.41 -8.83 -17.52
CA LEU A 296 1.70 -8.54 -16.91
C LEU A 296 2.78 -9.32 -17.66
N VAL A 297 3.86 -8.64 -18.01
CA VAL A 297 5.06 -9.19 -18.61
C VAL A 297 6.21 -8.99 -17.63
N ILE A 298 7.01 -10.03 -17.41
CA ILE A 298 8.17 -10.03 -16.54
C ILE A 298 9.34 -10.54 -17.35
N ASP A 299 10.35 -9.70 -17.53
CA ASP A 299 11.55 -10.02 -18.31
C ASP A 299 12.30 -11.17 -17.63
N GLN A 300 12.78 -12.13 -18.43
CA GLN A 300 13.49 -13.30 -17.89
C GLN A 300 14.74 -12.92 -17.08
N ALA A 301 15.40 -11.82 -17.44
CA ALA A 301 16.56 -11.33 -16.73
C ALA A 301 16.21 -10.86 -15.31
N LEU A 302 15.06 -10.20 -15.13
CA LEU A 302 14.57 -9.80 -13.80
C LEU A 302 14.31 -11.05 -12.93
N VAL A 303 13.68 -12.09 -13.48
CA VAL A 303 13.45 -13.36 -12.74
C VAL A 303 14.73 -14.00 -12.23
N ALA A 304 15.83 -13.88 -12.97
CA ALA A 304 17.12 -14.45 -12.58
C ALA A 304 17.76 -13.74 -11.37
N VAL A 305 17.44 -12.46 -11.16
CA VAL A 305 17.96 -11.65 -10.07
C VAL A 305 16.97 -11.49 -8.92
N LEU A 306 15.67 -11.80 -9.13
CA LEU A 306 14.66 -11.70 -8.09
C LEU A 306 14.99 -12.55 -6.85
N PRO A 307 14.69 -12.07 -5.64
CA PRO A 307 14.87 -12.83 -4.40
C PRO A 307 14.16 -14.18 -4.45
N GLY A 308 14.70 -15.16 -3.71
CA GLY A 308 14.24 -16.56 -3.77
C GLY A 308 12.74 -16.74 -3.46
N GLU A 309 12.14 -15.88 -2.64
CA GLU A 309 10.71 -15.90 -2.32
C GLU A 309 9.84 -15.47 -3.50
N VAL A 310 10.23 -14.40 -4.19
CA VAL A 310 9.52 -13.94 -5.39
C VAL A 310 9.67 -15.00 -6.48
N ARG A 311 10.85 -15.61 -6.60
CA ARG A 311 11.08 -16.74 -7.49
C ARG A 311 10.17 -17.92 -7.16
N ALA A 312 10.01 -18.30 -5.89
CA ALA A 312 9.10 -19.36 -5.48
C ALA A 312 7.63 -19.05 -5.82
N TRP A 313 7.19 -17.79 -5.71
CA TRP A 313 5.86 -17.38 -6.16
C TRP A 313 5.71 -17.50 -7.68
N LEU A 314 6.73 -17.09 -8.45
CA LEU A 314 6.76 -17.30 -9.89
C LEU A 314 6.70 -18.80 -10.22
N ASP A 315 7.40 -19.65 -9.47
CA ASP A 315 7.38 -21.11 -9.62
C ASP A 315 5.99 -21.71 -9.40
N LEU A 316 5.28 -21.23 -8.37
CA LEU A 316 3.87 -21.58 -8.16
C LEU A 316 3.03 -21.12 -9.35
N GLY A 317 3.26 -19.92 -9.88
CA GLY A 317 2.54 -19.45 -11.06
C GLY A 317 2.75 -20.26 -12.31
N ARG A 318 3.95 -20.81 -12.47
CA ARG A 318 4.24 -21.78 -13.52
C ARG A 318 3.51 -23.09 -13.28
N ALA A 319 3.54 -23.60 -12.06
CA ALA A 319 2.88 -24.87 -11.69
C ALA A 319 1.36 -24.83 -11.86
N PHE A 320 0.71 -23.71 -11.49
CA PHE A 320 -0.74 -23.51 -11.62
C PHE A 320 -1.16 -22.95 -12.98
N GLY A 321 -0.20 -22.72 -13.89
CA GLY A 321 -0.45 -22.30 -15.27
C GLY A 321 -0.84 -20.84 -15.46
N PHE A 322 -0.74 -20.01 -14.42
CA PHE A 322 -1.02 -18.56 -14.52
C PHE A 322 0.16 -17.76 -15.07
N LEU A 323 1.38 -18.25 -14.96
CA LEU A 323 2.54 -17.71 -15.68
C LEU A 323 2.94 -18.63 -16.83
N ARG A 324 3.03 -18.07 -18.04
CA ARG A 324 3.49 -18.77 -19.24
C ARG A 324 4.69 -18.07 -19.84
N ARG A 325 5.60 -18.86 -20.39
CA ARG A 325 6.73 -18.32 -21.14
C ARG A 325 6.29 -18.04 -22.58
N ARG A 326 6.55 -16.83 -23.07
CA ARG A 326 6.24 -16.42 -24.45
C ARG A 326 7.29 -15.41 -24.91
N ASP A 327 7.87 -15.65 -26.08
CA ASP A 327 8.87 -14.76 -26.70
C ASP A 327 10.09 -14.47 -25.80
N GLY A 328 10.45 -15.43 -24.93
CA GLY A 328 11.58 -15.31 -24.00
C GLY A 328 11.17 -14.87 -22.59
N ASP A 329 10.06 -14.15 -22.45
CA ASP A 329 9.59 -13.53 -21.21
C ASP A 329 8.46 -14.31 -20.52
N TRP A 330 8.22 -13.98 -19.26
CA TRP A 330 7.11 -14.53 -18.48
C TRP A 330 5.89 -13.62 -18.60
N ARG A 331 4.74 -14.21 -18.94
CA ARG A 331 3.49 -13.49 -19.08
C ARG A 331 2.43 -14.06 -18.14
N LEU A 332 1.65 -13.17 -17.56
CA LEU A 332 0.41 -13.41 -16.84
C LEU A 332 -0.69 -12.67 -17.59
N ALA A 333 -1.74 -13.38 -17.97
CA ALA A 333 -2.94 -12.79 -18.53
C ALA A 333 -4.14 -13.34 -17.75
N LEU A 334 -4.86 -12.48 -17.05
CA LEU A 334 -6.01 -12.82 -16.23
C LEU A 334 -7.21 -12.01 -16.72
N ALA A 335 -8.34 -12.69 -16.94
CA ALA A 335 -9.60 -12.03 -17.20
C ALA A 335 -10.66 -12.62 -16.27
N VAL A 336 -11.38 -11.77 -15.55
CA VAL A 336 -12.60 -12.14 -14.84
C VAL A 336 -13.76 -11.41 -15.47
N ASP A 337 -14.78 -12.15 -15.87
CA ASP A 337 -16.04 -11.56 -16.29
C ASP A 337 -17.20 -12.43 -15.83
N GLU A 338 -18.19 -11.81 -15.19
CA GLU A 338 -19.40 -12.50 -14.71
C GLU A 338 -19.08 -13.73 -13.85
N GLY A 339 -18.02 -13.63 -13.02
CA GLY A 339 -17.59 -14.68 -12.11
C GLY A 339 -16.76 -15.77 -12.78
N SER A 340 -16.62 -15.74 -14.11
CA SER A 340 -15.75 -16.64 -14.87
C SER A 340 -14.32 -16.12 -14.87
N LEU A 341 -13.39 -16.91 -14.33
CA LEU A 341 -11.96 -16.66 -14.42
C LEU A 341 -11.37 -17.34 -15.66
N ARG A 342 -10.67 -16.56 -16.48
CA ARG A 342 -9.85 -17.02 -17.60
C ARG A 342 -8.40 -16.64 -17.35
N ILE A 343 -7.52 -17.58 -17.65
CA ILE A 343 -6.07 -17.44 -17.53
C ILE A 343 -5.48 -17.75 -18.91
N HIS A 344 -4.78 -16.80 -19.51
CA HIS A 344 -4.30 -16.89 -20.90
C HIS A 344 -5.42 -17.26 -21.89
N GLY A 345 -6.61 -16.69 -21.68
CA GLY A 345 -7.81 -16.94 -22.49
C GLY A 345 -8.50 -18.29 -22.24
N GLN A 346 -8.01 -19.10 -21.31
CA GLN A 346 -8.52 -20.44 -21.03
C GLN A 346 -9.12 -20.54 -19.62
N THR A 347 -10.18 -21.31 -19.44
CA THR A 347 -10.70 -21.64 -18.11
C THR A 347 -9.70 -22.56 -17.40
N PRO A 348 -9.25 -22.23 -16.17
CA PRO A 348 -8.32 -23.09 -15.43
C PRO A 348 -8.95 -24.45 -15.13
N ALA A 349 -8.17 -25.53 -15.22
CA ALA A 349 -8.66 -26.89 -14.97
C ALA A 349 -9.14 -27.12 -13.52
N TRP A 350 -8.75 -26.25 -12.59
CA TRP A 350 -9.18 -26.27 -11.20
C TRP A 350 -10.34 -25.31 -10.90
N ALA A 351 -10.81 -24.53 -11.88
CA ALA A 351 -11.97 -23.68 -11.70
C ALA A 351 -13.25 -24.54 -11.67
N PRO A 352 -14.21 -24.24 -10.79
CA PRO A 352 -15.46 -25.01 -10.72
C PRO A 352 -16.23 -24.88 -12.04
N GLY A 353 -16.51 -26.01 -12.70
CA GLY A 353 -17.28 -26.09 -13.95
C GLY A 353 -16.50 -26.50 -15.21
N GLY A 354 -15.24 -26.96 -15.08
CA GLY A 354 -14.47 -27.61 -16.14
C GLY A 354 -14.63 -29.12 -16.20
#